data_AF-A0A252D2C3-F1
#
_entry.id   AF-A0A252D2C3-F1
#
_cell.length_a   1.000
_cell.length_b   1.000
_cell.length_c   1.000
_cell.angle_alpha   90.00
_cell.angle_beta   90.00
_cell.angle_gamma   90.00
#
_symmetry.space_group_name_H-M   'P 1'
#
loop_
_entity.id
_entity.type
_entity.pdbx_description
1 polymer ?
#
loop_
_entity_poly.entity_id
_entity_poly.type
_entity_poly.pdbx_seq_one_letter_code
_entity_poly.pdbx_strand_id
1 'polypeptide(L)'
;MFCWLKPIAWSLTGLSLFTVNIEILSKPVAAGEPIIDKNCQFHERTQEIFKKIPPQSQGTVFLTSGFEVDNQKYILQVLKFPNSRGVFCLWRTNSRIPQRLTQAQLIQDKLIEKVEKDSSQKATYIVTIRGDKNQNILRTYYRLRLTNPNRPEVTPMVVVYKR
;
A
#
# COMPACT_ATOMS: atom_id res chain seq x y z
N MET A 1 -52.15 -49.54 -64.28
CA MET A 1 -50.80 -49.42 -64.88
C MET A 1 -50.10 -48.26 -64.16
N PHE A 2 -49.03 -48.59 -63.40
CA PHE A 2 -48.04 -47.72 -62.72
C PHE A 2 -48.55 -46.62 -61.75
N CYS A 3 -48.42 -46.78 -60.42
CA CYS A 3 -47.23 -46.48 -59.57
C CYS A 3 -47.08 -44.96 -59.30
N TRP A 4 -46.85 -44.41 -58.11
CA TRP A 4 -46.24 -44.94 -56.88
C TRP A 4 -46.47 -43.99 -55.67
N LEU A 5 -46.48 -44.63 -54.49
CA LEU A 5 -45.95 -44.22 -53.17
C LEU A 5 -45.65 -42.73 -52.90
N LYS A 6 -46.34 -42.20 -51.88
CA LYS A 6 -45.89 -41.04 -51.08
C LYS A 6 -44.66 -41.43 -50.25
N PRO A 7 -43.57 -40.62 -50.24
CA PRO A 7 -42.45 -40.86 -49.36
C PRO A 7 -42.75 -40.44 -47.92
N ILE A 8 -42.16 -41.22 -47.01
CA ILE A 8 -42.10 -41.09 -45.57
C ILE A 8 -41.06 -40.01 -45.20
N ALA A 9 -41.24 -39.45 -43.99
CA ALA A 9 -40.23 -38.90 -43.07
C ALA A 9 -40.23 -37.38 -42.92
N TRP A 10 -40.60 -36.93 -41.71
CA TRP A 10 -39.67 -36.25 -40.79
C TRP A 10 -40.36 -36.09 -39.42
N SER A 11 -39.96 -36.94 -38.47
CA SER A 11 -40.26 -36.73 -37.06
C SER A 11 -39.43 -35.56 -36.53
N LEU A 12 -40.10 -34.45 -36.22
CA LEU A 12 -39.70 -33.56 -35.13
C LEU A 12 -39.76 -34.38 -33.81
N THR A 13 -38.92 -34.24 -32.79
CA THR A 13 -38.25 -33.08 -32.23
C THR A 13 -36.99 -33.56 -31.48
N GLY A 14 -35.84 -32.97 -31.81
CA GLY A 14 -34.69 -32.95 -30.93
C GLY A 14 -34.73 -31.71 -30.05
N LEU A 15 -34.30 -31.85 -28.79
CA LEU A 15 -33.44 -30.94 -28.02
C LEU A 15 -33.52 -31.31 -26.54
N SER A 16 -32.65 -32.21 -26.10
CA SER A 16 -32.35 -32.35 -24.67
C SER A 16 -31.64 -31.08 -24.22
N LEU A 17 -32.27 -30.32 -23.32
CA LEU A 17 -31.66 -29.17 -22.68
C LEU A 17 -30.48 -29.64 -21.83
N PHE A 18 -29.26 -29.46 -22.31
CA PHE A 18 -28.08 -29.48 -21.45
C PHE A 18 -28.08 -28.18 -20.65
N THR A 19 -28.58 -28.24 -19.41
CA THR A 19 -28.38 -27.15 -18.45
C THR A 19 -26.91 -27.14 -18.06
N VAL A 20 -26.13 -26.30 -18.76
CA VAL A 20 -24.77 -25.95 -18.34
C VAL A 20 -24.91 -25.17 -17.04
N ASN A 21 -24.61 -25.82 -15.91
CA ASN A 21 -24.37 -25.11 -14.66
C ASN A 21 -23.11 -24.27 -14.84
N ILE A 22 -23.27 -23.01 -15.25
CA ILE A 22 -22.20 -22.03 -15.12
C ILE A 22 -22.17 -21.69 -13.63
N GLU A 23 -21.41 -22.45 -12.84
CA GLU A 23 -20.96 -21.97 -11.55
C GLU A 23 -20.04 -20.78 -11.81
N ILE A 24 -20.63 -19.59 -11.87
CA ILE A 24 -19.89 -18.34 -11.78
C ILE A 24 -19.33 -18.32 -10.34
N LEU A 25 -18.17 -18.94 -10.16
CA LEU A 25 -17.39 -18.87 -8.93
C LEU A 25 -16.87 -17.43 -8.81
N SER A 26 -17.76 -16.51 -8.41
CA SER A 26 -17.39 -15.16 -8.01
C SER A 26 -16.50 -15.31 -6.77
N LYS A 27 -15.18 -15.21 -6.97
CA LYS A 27 -14.24 -15.12 -5.85
C LYS A 27 -14.77 -14.01 -4.92
N PRO A 28 -15.07 -14.31 -3.65
CA PRO A 28 -15.60 -13.30 -2.76
C PRO A 28 -14.56 -12.18 -2.63
N VAL A 29 -14.86 -11.02 -3.19
CA VAL A 29 -14.15 -9.78 -2.87
C VAL A 29 -14.56 -9.46 -1.45
N ALA A 30 -13.62 -9.53 -0.51
CA ALA A 30 -13.91 -9.15 0.85
C ALA A 30 -14.05 -7.62 0.87
N ALA A 31 -15.26 -7.12 1.09
CA ALA A 31 -15.48 -5.69 1.31
C ALA A 31 -14.61 -5.21 2.49
N GLY A 32 -13.91 -4.08 2.31
CA GLY A 32 -13.03 -3.50 3.33
C GLY A 32 -11.97 -2.57 2.75
N GLU A 33 -11.23 -1.91 3.64
CA GLU A 33 -10.13 -1.03 3.25
C GLU A 33 -9.01 -1.82 2.52
N PRO A 34 -8.36 -1.20 1.51
CA PRO A 34 -7.19 -1.80 0.86
C PRO A 34 -6.09 -2.15 1.85
N ILE A 35 -5.39 -3.25 1.59
CA ILE A 35 -4.23 -3.64 2.39
C ILE A 35 -3.01 -2.88 1.89
N ILE A 36 -2.29 -2.21 2.79
CA ILE A 36 -1.04 -1.51 2.47
C ILE A 36 0.14 -2.33 2.98
N ASP A 37 1.12 -2.61 2.13
CA ASP A 37 2.32 -3.35 2.51
C ASP A 37 3.50 -2.46 2.91
N LYS A 38 4.60 -3.09 3.35
CA LYS A 38 5.86 -2.42 3.70
C LYS A 38 6.57 -1.72 2.55
N ASN A 39 6.16 -1.97 1.30
CA ASN A 39 6.67 -1.33 0.10
C ASN A 39 5.75 -0.20 -0.37
N CYS A 40 4.79 0.19 0.47
CA CYS A 40 3.80 1.23 0.22
C CYS A 40 2.76 0.86 -0.85
N GLN A 41 2.68 -0.40 -1.27
CA GLN A 41 1.74 -0.82 -2.30
C GLN A 41 0.35 -1.08 -1.69
N PHE A 42 -0.67 -0.68 -2.44
CA PHE A 42 -2.08 -0.87 -2.11
C PHE A 42 -2.56 -2.12 -2.83
N HIS A 43 -3.15 -3.03 -2.08
CA HIS A 43 -3.67 -4.28 -2.59
C HIS A 43 -5.15 -4.36 -2.28
N GLU A 44 -5.94 -4.79 -3.26
CA GLU A 44 -7.34 -5.12 -3.03
C GLU A 44 -7.45 -6.24 -2.00
N ARG A 45 -8.45 -6.14 -1.13
CA ARG A 45 -8.65 -7.09 -0.05
C ARG A 45 -9.27 -8.38 -0.58
N THR A 46 -8.41 -9.32 -0.97
CA THR A 46 -8.81 -10.68 -1.35
C THR A 46 -8.27 -11.69 -0.33
N GLN A 47 -8.87 -12.89 -0.27
CA GLN A 47 -8.36 -13.96 0.59
C GLN A 47 -6.90 -14.33 0.28
N GLU A 48 -6.52 -14.28 -1.01
CA GLU A 48 -5.16 -14.56 -1.47
C GLU A 48 -4.17 -13.52 -0.94
N ILE A 49 -4.50 -12.24 -1.04
CA ILE A 49 -3.67 -11.15 -0.53
C ILE A 49 -3.60 -11.18 0.99
N PHE A 50 -4.71 -11.44 1.69
CA PHE A 50 -4.72 -11.52 3.15
C PHE A 50 -3.83 -12.65 3.69
N LYS A 51 -3.73 -13.78 2.95
CA LYS A 51 -2.76 -14.85 3.27
C LYS A 51 -1.31 -14.44 3.00
N LYS A 52 -1.06 -13.69 1.92
CA LYS A 52 0.29 -13.21 1.55
C LYS A 52 0.80 -12.07 2.45
N ILE A 53 -0.09 -11.18 2.88
CA ILE A 53 0.19 -10.00 3.71
C ILE A 53 -0.62 -10.14 5.00
N PRO A 54 -0.09 -10.89 5.99
CA PRO A 54 -0.80 -11.15 7.22
C PRO A 54 -0.94 -9.87 8.06
N PRO A 55 -1.89 -9.79 9.00
CA PRO A 55 -2.23 -8.55 9.74
C PRO A 55 -1.03 -7.78 10.33
N GLN A 56 -0.02 -8.48 10.86
CA GLN A 56 1.22 -7.89 11.39
C GLN A 56 2.07 -7.13 10.36
N SER A 57 1.84 -7.40 9.07
CA SER A 57 2.53 -6.80 7.93
C SER A 57 1.64 -5.79 7.19
N GLN A 58 0.46 -5.48 7.70
CA GLN A 58 -0.46 -4.50 7.13
C GLN A 58 -0.17 -3.13 7.76
N GLY A 59 0.13 -2.14 6.93
CA GLY A 59 0.38 -0.78 7.36
C GLY A 59 -0.93 0.01 7.46
N THR A 60 -1.02 0.86 8.48
CA THR A 60 -2.06 1.90 8.59
C THR A 60 -1.44 3.27 8.37
N VAL A 61 -2.21 4.19 7.78
CA VAL A 61 -1.73 5.55 7.54
C VAL A 61 -1.64 6.30 8.88
N PHE A 62 -0.43 6.68 9.27
CA PHE A 62 -0.15 7.47 10.46
C PHE A 62 -0.11 8.97 10.16
N LEU A 63 0.42 9.35 8.99
CA LEU A 63 0.47 10.73 8.52
C LEU A 63 0.32 10.75 7.00
N THR A 64 -0.41 11.74 6.50
CA THR A 64 -0.40 12.14 5.08
C THR A 64 -0.12 13.63 5.02
N SER A 65 0.88 14.04 4.23
CA SER A 65 1.30 15.44 4.14
C SER A 65 1.66 15.80 2.70
N GLY A 66 0.92 16.76 2.13
CA GLY A 66 1.22 17.34 0.83
C GLY A 66 2.36 18.36 0.88
N PHE A 67 3.18 18.39 -0.16
CA PHE A 67 4.20 19.42 -0.37
C PHE A 67 4.49 19.59 -1.87
N GLU A 68 5.17 20.68 -2.22
CA GLU A 68 5.51 21.01 -3.59
C GLU A 68 6.99 21.35 -3.68
N VAL A 69 7.67 20.83 -4.71
CA VAL A 69 9.08 21.08 -5.03
C VAL A 69 9.19 21.07 -6.55
N ASP A 70 9.94 22.02 -7.11
CA ASP A 70 10.14 22.14 -8.57
C ASP A 70 8.84 22.09 -9.38
N ASN A 71 7.82 22.84 -8.93
CA ASN A 71 6.46 22.90 -9.50
C ASN A 71 5.73 21.54 -9.58
N GLN A 72 6.21 20.54 -8.85
CA GLN A 72 5.60 19.24 -8.77
C GLN A 72 5.06 18.99 -7.37
N LYS A 73 3.79 18.57 -7.32
CA LYS A 73 3.13 18.18 -6.07
C LYS A 73 3.48 16.74 -5.70
N TYR A 74 3.79 16.57 -4.42
CA TYR A 74 4.13 15.31 -3.79
C TYR A 74 3.30 15.13 -2.52
N ILE A 75 3.16 13.88 -2.12
CA ILE A 75 2.55 13.49 -0.85
C ILE A 75 3.54 12.60 -0.12
N LEU A 76 3.93 13.01 1.07
CA LEU A 76 4.61 12.15 2.04
C LEU A 76 3.54 11.43 2.85
N GLN A 77 3.57 10.10 2.82
CA GLN A 77 2.75 9.26 3.66
C GLN A 77 3.64 8.46 4.60
N VAL A 78 3.27 8.40 5.88
CA VAL A 78 3.95 7.58 6.87
C VAL A 78 3.00 6.47 7.26
N LEU A 79 3.43 5.23 7.08
CA LEU A 79 2.70 4.05 7.51
C LEU A 79 3.20 3.62 8.89
N LYS A 80 2.32 3.12 9.74
CA LYS A 80 2.66 2.39 10.96
C LYS A 80 2.16 0.96 10.87
N PHE A 81 3.00 0.04 11.32
CA PHE A 81 2.65 -1.37 11.44
C PHE A 81 2.25 -1.69 12.88
N PRO A 82 1.57 -2.82 13.15
CA PRO A 82 1.12 -3.18 14.50
C PRO A 82 2.23 -3.20 15.56
N ASN A 83 3.49 -3.44 15.17
CA ASN A 83 4.66 -3.35 16.05
C ASN A 83 5.15 -1.90 16.31
N SER A 84 4.36 -0.89 15.94
CA SER A 84 4.68 0.54 16.00
C SER A 84 5.87 1.00 15.16
N ARG A 85 6.45 0.14 14.33
CA ARG A 85 7.48 0.55 13.36
C ARG A 85 6.81 1.29 12.21
N GLY A 86 7.50 2.28 11.66
CA GLY A 86 6.99 3.08 10.56
C GLY A 86 7.83 3.02 9.29
N VAL A 87 7.17 3.24 8.17
CA VAL A 87 7.76 3.32 6.83
C VAL A 87 7.34 4.63 6.19
N PHE A 88 8.28 5.30 5.51
CA PHE A 88 8.01 6.52 4.78
C PHE A 88 7.83 6.22 3.29
N CYS A 89 6.72 6.72 2.75
CA CYS A 89 6.25 6.53 1.38
C CYS A 89 6.10 7.89 0.70
N LEU A 90 6.53 8.00 -0.53
CA LEU A 90 6.43 9.20 -1.34
C LEU A 90 5.56 8.91 -2.56
N TRP A 91 4.59 9.79 -2.80
CA TRP A 91 3.77 9.78 -4.00
C TRP A 91 4.01 11.07 -4.75
N ARG A 92 4.06 10.97 -6.07
CA ARG A 92 3.92 12.12 -6.96
C ARG A 92 2.45 12.16 -7.37
N THR A 93 1.78 13.31 -7.33
CA THR A 93 0.35 13.38 -7.70
C THR A 93 0.05 12.88 -9.11
N ASN A 94 1.05 12.92 -9.99
CA ASN A 94 0.95 12.50 -11.39
C ASN A 94 1.34 11.02 -11.58
N SER A 95 1.81 10.33 -10.54
CA SER A 95 2.12 8.90 -10.53
C SER A 95 1.14 8.18 -9.62
N ARG A 96 0.55 7.07 -10.10
CA ARG A 96 -0.40 6.29 -9.30
C ARG A 96 0.27 5.34 -8.31
N ILE A 97 1.61 5.21 -8.34
CA ILE A 97 2.34 4.21 -7.58
C ILE A 97 3.14 4.89 -6.46
N PRO A 98 2.69 4.78 -5.19
CA PRO A 98 3.53 5.00 -4.01
C PRO A 98 4.91 4.38 -4.13
N GLN A 99 5.93 5.11 -3.69
CA GLN A 99 7.27 4.58 -3.59
C GLN A 99 7.78 4.68 -2.16
N ARG A 100 8.31 3.58 -1.65
CA ARG A 100 9.05 3.61 -0.39
C ARG A 100 10.29 4.49 -0.54
N LEU A 101 10.54 5.36 0.43
CA LEU A 101 11.77 6.18 0.49
C LEU A 101 12.96 5.34 0.95
N THR A 102 13.49 4.48 0.07
CA THR A 102 14.56 3.52 0.37
C THR A 102 15.87 4.18 0.76
N GLN A 103 16.15 5.40 0.28
CA GLN A 103 17.36 6.15 0.62
C GLN A 103 17.33 6.71 2.06
N ALA A 104 16.14 6.79 2.69
CA ALA A 104 15.96 7.33 4.04
C ALA A 104 16.16 6.28 5.16
N GLN A 105 17.17 5.42 5.04
CA GLN A 105 17.32 4.21 5.88
C GLN A 105 17.35 4.46 7.39
N LEU A 106 17.87 5.62 7.83
CA LEU A 106 17.96 5.99 9.24
C LEU A 106 16.60 6.05 9.95
N ILE A 107 15.52 6.35 9.21
CA ILE A 107 14.15 6.49 9.72
C ILE A 107 13.22 5.36 9.25
N GLN A 108 13.66 4.52 8.31
CA GLN A 108 12.88 3.40 7.79
C GLN A 108 12.84 2.24 8.78
N ASP A 109 11.66 1.62 8.91
CA ASP A 109 11.39 0.53 9.83
C ASP A 109 11.81 0.89 11.27
N LYS A 110 11.59 2.10 11.75
CA LYS A 110 11.92 2.49 13.14
C LYS A 110 10.66 2.72 13.95
N LEU A 111 10.77 2.67 15.28
CA LEU A 111 9.66 3.00 16.18
C LEU A 111 9.35 4.50 16.11
N ILE A 112 8.45 4.88 15.20
CA ILE A 112 8.11 6.28 14.95
C ILE A 112 7.15 6.76 16.03
N GLU A 113 7.58 7.72 16.84
CA GLU A 113 6.69 8.36 17.81
C GLU A 113 5.91 9.49 17.16
N LYS A 114 6.59 10.36 16.42
CA LYS A 114 6.03 11.59 15.87
C LYS A 114 6.68 11.97 14.56
N VAL A 115 5.90 12.55 13.65
CA VAL A 115 6.38 13.17 12.41
C VAL A 115 5.67 14.50 12.26
N GLU A 116 6.44 15.57 12.08
CA GLU A 116 5.91 16.93 11.98
C GLU A 116 6.50 17.61 10.77
N LYS A 117 5.70 18.40 10.06
CA LYS A 117 6.18 19.26 8.98
C LYS A 117 6.82 20.50 9.61
N ASP A 118 8.05 20.80 9.22
CA ASP A 118 8.71 22.04 9.60
C ASP A 118 8.13 23.17 8.75
N SER A 119 7.42 24.12 9.36
CA SER A 119 6.83 25.25 8.65
C SER A 119 7.86 26.29 8.21
N SER A 120 9.05 26.29 8.81
CA SER A 120 10.13 27.23 8.47
C SER A 120 10.95 26.80 7.25
N GLN A 121 10.94 25.51 6.90
CA GLN A 121 11.72 24.95 5.81
C GLN A 121 10.83 24.19 4.81
N LYS A 122 10.96 24.52 3.52
CA LYS A 122 10.21 23.86 2.45
C LYS A 122 10.49 22.35 2.44
N ALA A 123 9.43 21.55 2.28
CA ALA A 123 9.50 20.10 2.15
C ALA A 123 10.36 19.40 3.22
N THR A 124 10.37 19.94 4.45
CA THR A 124 11.18 19.44 5.55
C THR A 124 10.29 18.90 6.67
N TYR A 125 10.72 17.80 7.28
CA TYR A 125 9.99 17.11 8.33
C TYR A 125 10.92 16.78 9.49
N ILE A 126 10.40 16.87 10.71
CA ILE A 126 11.07 16.42 11.93
C ILE A 126 10.48 15.07 12.31
N VAL A 127 11.34 14.06 12.38
CA VAL A 127 10.97 12.67 12.68
C VAL A 127 11.53 12.32 14.06
N THR A 128 10.64 11.99 14.99
CA THR A 128 11.01 11.52 16.33
C THR A 128 10.93 10.01 16.38
N ILE A 129 12.04 9.37 16.72
CA ILE A 129 12.20 7.93 16.82
C ILE A 129 12.45 7.55 18.27
N ARG A 130 11.72 6.55 18.76
CA ARG A 130 12.00 5.93 20.06
C ARG A 130 13.25 5.06 19.94
N GLY A 131 14.19 5.22 20.87
CA GLY A 131 15.37 4.37 20.97
C GLY A 131 14.99 2.93 21.34
N ASP A 132 15.85 1.98 20.96
CA ASP A 132 15.60 0.58 21.28
C ASP A 132 15.71 0.33 22.80
N LYS A 133 15.02 -0.69 23.30
CA LYS A 133 15.08 -1.10 24.71
C LYS A 133 16.52 -1.41 25.13
N ASN A 134 17.30 -1.99 24.24
CA ASN A 134 18.68 -2.42 24.47
C ASN A 134 19.73 -1.30 24.29
N GLN A 135 19.32 -0.10 23.86
CA GLN A 135 20.24 1.03 23.66
C GLN A 135 20.14 2.02 24.83
N ASN A 136 21.20 2.77 25.13
CA ASN A 136 21.14 3.89 26.07
C ASN A 136 20.45 5.14 25.47
N ILE A 137 19.63 4.98 24.44
CA ILE A 137 18.95 6.08 23.75
C ILE A 137 17.47 6.01 24.10
N LEU A 138 16.91 7.12 24.57
CA LEU A 138 15.48 7.29 24.78
C LEU A 138 14.80 7.70 23.47
N ARG A 139 15.31 8.74 22.81
CA ARG A 139 14.77 9.30 21.56
C ARG A 139 15.87 9.82 20.65
N THR A 140 15.64 9.77 19.35
CA THR A 140 16.43 10.48 18.35
C THR A 140 15.53 11.30 17.46
N TYR A 141 15.92 12.55 17.24
CA TYR A 141 15.25 13.48 16.35
C TYR A 141 16.05 13.56 15.05
N TYR A 142 15.39 13.31 13.93
CA TYR A 142 15.96 13.43 12.59
C TYR A 142 15.26 14.54 11.82
N ARG A 143 16.00 15.23 10.97
CA ARG A 143 15.46 16.09 9.93
C ARG A 143 15.46 15.33 8.61
N LEU A 144 14.27 15.14 8.05
CA LEU A 144 14.06 14.63 6.70
C LEU A 144 13.84 15.81 5.76
N ARG A 145 14.71 16.01 4.77
CA ARG A 145 14.55 17.00 3.72
C ARG A 145 14.17 16.31 2.42
N LEU A 146 13.08 16.77 1.82
CA LEU A 146 12.56 16.30 0.53
C LEU A 146 12.64 17.39 -0.54
N THR A 147 13.58 18.33 -0.40
CA THR A 147 13.89 19.36 -1.42
C THR A 147 14.38 18.75 -2.72
N ASN A 148 14.92 17.52 -2.71
CA ASN A 148 15.05 16.66 -3.87
C ASN A 148 14.39 15.31 -3.54
N PRO A 149 13.13 15.07 -3.95
CA PRO A 149 12.41 13.86 -3.57
C PRO A 149 13.04 12.55 -4.08
N ASN A 150 13.90 12.60 -5.11
CA ASN A 150 14.64 11.44 -5.61
C ASN A 150 15.89 11.12 -4.78
N ARG A 151 16.35 12.07 -3.98
CA ARG A 151 17.52 11.96 -3.10
C ARG A 151 17.19 12.59 -1.73
N PRO A 152 16.29 11.95 -0.95
CA PRO A 152 15.91 12.48 0.35
C PRO A 152 17.12 12.48 1.29
N GLU A 153 17.28 13.55 2.06
CA GLU A 153 18.36 13.69 3.02
C GLU A 153 17.82 13.49 4.44
N VAL A 154 18.48 12.63 5.21
CA VAL A 154 18.13 12.39 6.61
C VAL A 154 19.33 12.72 7.48
N THR A 155 19.17 13.71 8.35
CA THR A 155 20.24 14.18 9.24
C THR A 155 19.83 14.06 10.70
N PRO A 156 20.66 13.49 11.58
CA PRO A 156 20.39 13.50 13.01
C PRO A 156 20.48 14.94 13.55
N MET A 157 19.54 15.31 14.42
CA MET A 157 19.51 16.62 15.07
C MET A 157 19.91 16.50 16.53
N VAL A 158 19.20 15.65 17.28
CA VAL A 158 19.35 15.52 18.73
C VAL A 158 19.17 14.05 19.11
N VAL A 159 20.02 13.58 20.01
CA VAL A 159 19.89 12.27 20.66
C VAL A 159 19.68 12.50 22.15
N VAL A 160 18.60 11.93 22.68
CA VAL A 160 18.27 11.98 24.10
C VAL A 160 18.58 10.61 24.70
N TYR A 161 19.43 10.58 25.72
CA TYR A 161 19.86 9.36 26.39
C TYR A 161 18.97 9.01 27.60
N LYS A 162 18.97 7.74 28.01
CA LYS A 162 18.30 7.32 29.25
C LYS A 162 19.10 7.87 30.44
N ARG A 163 18.40 8.26 31.50
CA ARG A 163 19.01 8.64 32.78
C ARG A 163 19.16 7.41 33.65
#